data_AF-A0A562R4A4-F1
#
_entry.id   AF-A0A562R4A4-F1
#
_cell.length_a   1.000
_cell.length_b   1.000
_cell.length_c   1.000
_cell.angle_alpha   90.00
_cell.angle_beta   90.00
_cell.angle_gamma   90.00
#
_symmetry.space_group_name_H-M   'P 1'
#
loop_
_entity.id
_entity.type
_entity.pdbx_description
1 polymer ?
#
loop_
_entity_poly.entity_id
_entity_poly.type
_entity_poly.pdbx_seq_one_letter_code
_entity_poly.pdbx_strand_id
1 'polypeptide(L)'
;MTEYIVRFITGGMIVSAFAILGDMLRPKSFAGLLGAAPSVALATLAIAIVQHGRPYAAAESWTMIYGAIALACYGVAVCHLLMRFRLGALPATILAFAVWLVVAFGLLASFGGAA
;
A
#
# COMPACT_ATOMS: atom_id res chain seq x y z
N MET A 1 7.88 25.93 -10.23
CA MET A 1 8.06 25.12 -11.46
C MET A 1 9.14 24.05 -11.29
N THR A 2 10.37 24.42 -10.91
CA THR A 2 11.49 23.47 -10.71
C THR A 2 11.18 22.36 -9.69
N GLU A 3 10.50 22.68 -8.59
CA GLU A 3 10.09 21.70 -7.57
C GLU A 3 9.17 20.60 -8.13
N TYR A 4 8.20 20.95 -8.98
CA TYR A 4 7.28 19.98 -9.59
C TYR A 4 8.00 19.07 -10.60
N ILE A 5 8.97 19.61 -11.34
CA ILE A 5 9.80 18.85 -12.27
C ILE A 5 10.66 17.84 -11.51
N VAL A 6 11.29 18.25 -10.40
CA VAL A 6 12.10 17.37 -9.55
C VAL A 6 11.24 16.26 -8.93
N ARG A 7 10.03 16.59 -8.45
CA ARG A 7 9.07 15.59 -7.94
C ARG A 7 8.61 14.60 -9.00
N PHE A 8 8.34 15.09 -10.21
CA PHE A 8 7.93 14.27 -11.34
C PHE A 8 9.02 13.27 -11.73
N ILE A 9 10.26 13.74 -11.86
CA ILE A 9 11.40 12.89 -12.25
C ILE A 9 11.74 11.90 -11.13
N THR A 10 11.77 12.35 -9.87
CA THR A 10 12.11 11.47 -8.72
C THR A 10 11.02 10.42 -8.52
N GLY A 11 9.75 10.81 -8.56
CA GLY A 11 8.62 9.88 -8.48
C GLY A 11 8.59 8.89 -9.65
N GLY A 12 8.77 9.38 -10.88
CA GLY A 12 8.84 8.54 -12.08
C GLY A 12 10.01 7.55 -12.07
N MET A 13 11.18 7.98 -11.59
CA MET A 13 12.36 7.11 -11.47
C MET A 13 12.13 6.00 -10.42
N ILE A 14 11.54 6.33 -9.27
CA ILE A 14 11.21 5.36 -8.23
C ILE A 14 10.17 4.35 -8.75
N VAL A 15 9.08 4.82 -9.38
CA VAL A 15 8.05 3.95 -10.00
C VAL A 15 8.68 3.00 -11.01
N SER A 16 9.59 3.51 -11.84
CA SER A 16 10.27 2.69 -12.86
C SER A 16 11.20 1.65 -12.22
N ALA A 17 11.95 2.03 -11.18
CA ALA A 17 12.81 1.10 -10.46
C ALA A 17 12.02 -0.04 -9.79
N PHE A 18 10.91 0.28 -9.12
CA PHE A 18 10.05 -0.73 -8.50
C PHE A 18 9.30 -1.61 -9.51
N ALA A 19 8.92 -1.05 -10.67
CA ALA A 19 8.35 -1.84 -11.76
C ALA A 19 9.37 -2.84 -12.32
N ILE A 20 10.62 -2.42 -12.53
CA ILE A 20 11.71 -3.32 -12.97
C ILE A 20 11.99 -4.39 -11.91
N LEU A 21 12.08 -4.00 -10.64
CA LEU A 21 12.31 -4.94 -9.53
C LEU A 21 11.17 -5.97 -9.42
N GLY A 22 9.93 -5.52 -9.57
CA GLY A 22 8.76 -6.39 -9.54
C GLY A 22 8.60 -7.26 -10.78
N ASP A 23 9.15 -6.87 -11.95
CA ASP A 23 9.21 -7.70 -13.15
C ASP A 23 10.29 -8.79 -13.05
N MET A 24 11.36 -8.53 -12.29
CA MET A 24 12.37 -9.54 -11.93
C MET A 24 11.83 -10.60 -10.96
N LEU A 25 10.80 -10.28 -10.17
CA LEU A 25 10.15 -11.21 -9.24
C LEU A 25 9.07 -12.02 -9.97
N ARG A 26 9.24 -13.35 -10.07
CA ARG A 26 8.16 -14.22 -10.54
C ARG A 26 7.18 -14.50 -9.39
N PRO A 27 5.86 -14.43 -9.62
CA PRO A 27 5.13 -14.19 -10.88
C PRO A 27 5.02 -12.72 -11.34
N LYS A 28 4.96 -12.48 -12.66
CA LYS A 28 4.89 -11.14 -13.31
C LYS A 28 3.77 -10.20 -12.82
N SER A 29 2.75 -10.72 -12.15
CA SER A 29 1.71 -9.90 -11.51
C SER A 29 2.26 -8.99 -10.40
N PHE A 30 3.42 -9.33 -9.81
CA PHE A 30 4.06 -8.53 -8.77
C PHE A 30 4.68 -7.23 -9.31
N ALA A 31 5.03 -7.16 -10.60
CA ALA A 31 5.54 -5.94 -11.24
C ALA A 31 4.54 -4.78 -11.14
N GLY A 32 3.27 -5.06 -11.45
CA GLY A 32 2.20 -4.06 -11.37
C GLY A 32 1.88 -3.68 -9.92
N LEU A 33 1.82 -4.66 -9.01
CA LEU A 33 1.50 -4.42 -7.59
C LEU A 33 2.60 -3.60 -6.89
N LEU A 34 3.87 -3.94 -7.12
CA LEU A 34 5.03 -3.24 -6.54
C LEU A 34 5.34 -1.91 -7.23
N GLY A 35 5.03 -1.80 -8.53
CA GLY A 35 5.12 -0.54 -9.24
C GLY A 35 4.08 0.48 -8.78
N ALA A 36 2.84 0.05 -8.45
CA ALA A 36 1.75 0.94 -8.08
C ALA A 36 1.69 1.30 -6.59
N ALA A 37 1.72 0.31 -5.68
CA ALA A 37 1.44 0.58 -4.27
C ALA A 37 2.65 1.16 -3.48
N PRO A 38 3.84 0.51 -3.46
CA PRO A 38 5.02 1.04 -2.78
C PRO A 38 5.57 2.33 -3.39
N SER A 39 5.58 2.46 -4.72
CA SER A 39 6.17 3.61 -5.38
C SER A 39 5.37 4.89 -5.14
N VAL A 40 4.04 4.81 -5.14
CA VAL A 40 3.17 5.95 -4.84
C VAL A 40 3.32 6.32 -3.36
N ALA A 41 3.38 5.34 -2.45
CA ALA A 41 3.63 5.59 -1.03
C ALA A 41 4.98 6.28 -0.79
N LEU A 42 6.06 5.83 -1.44
CA LEU A 42 7.39 6.43 -1.35
C LEU A 42 7.43 7.85 -1.93
N ALA A 43 6.79 8.08 -3.07
CA ALA A 43 6.69 9.42 -3.65
C ALA A 43 5.94 10.36 -2.70
N THR A 44 4.82 9.92 -2.12
CA THR A 44 4.06 10.69 -1.11
C THR A 44 4.90 10.96 0.13
N LEU A 45 5.65 9.98 0.63
CA LEU A 45 6.52 10.18 1.80
C LEU A 45 7.64 11.18 1.52
N ALA A 46 8.26 11.11 0.33
CA ALA A 46 9.29 12.07 -0.08
C ALA A 46 8.72 13.50 -0.18
N ILE A 47 7.51 13.65 -0.74
CA ILE A 47 6.77 14.92 -0.79
C ILE A 47 6.48 15.43 0.63
N ALA A 48 6.03 14.54 1.52
CA ALA A 48 5.69 14.85 2.91
C ALA A 48 6.91 15.33 3.71
N ILE A 49 8.06 14.69 3.54
CA ILE A 49 9.33 15.11 4.17
C ILE A 49 9.70 16.53 3.75
N VAL A 50 9.56 16.84 2.45
CA VAL A 50 9.93 18.16 1.90
C VAL A 50 8.98 19.26 2.36
N GLN A 51 7.67 18.99 2.44
CA GLN A 51 6.69 20.03 2.77
C GLN A 51 6.42 20.20 4.27
N HIS A 52 6.35 19.09 5.02
CA HIS A 52 5.86 19.07 6.41
C HIS A 52 6.97 18.66 7.41
N GLY A 53 8.14 18.28 6.91
CA GLY A 53 9.29 17.89 7.73
C GLY A 53 9.27 16.44 8.19
N ARG A 54 10.38 16.02 8.82
CA ARG A 54 10.62 14.65 9.31
C ARG A 54 9.58 14.10 10.30
N PRO A 55 9.07 14.87 11.29
CA PRO A 55 8.13 14.29 12.26
C PRO A 55 6.78 13.95 11.63
N TYR A 56 6.31 14.75 10.65
CA TYR A 56 5.08 14.46 9.92
C TYR A 56 5.20 13.20 9.07
N ALA A 57 6.34 13.03 8.38
CA ALA A 57 6.61 11.82 7.60
C ALA A 57 6.70 10.55 8.47
N ALA A 58 7.18 10.67 9.71
CA ALA A 58 7.20 9.55 10.65
C ALA A 58 5.78 9.12 11.04
N ALA A 59 4.87 10.06 11.31
CA ALA A 59 3.47 9.76 11.60
C ALA A 59 2.77 9.07 10.41
N GLU A 60 2.98 9.58 9.19
CA GLU A 60 2.44 8.97 7.95
C GLU A 60 3.01 7.55 7.71
N SER A 61 4.26 7.28 8.11
CA SER A 61 4.82 5.93 7.96
C SER A 61 4.11 4.88 8.84
N TRP A 62 3.59 5.27 10.00
CA TRP A 62 2.81 4.38 10.87
C TRP A 62 1.47 3.99 10.25
N THR A 63 0.78 4.93 9.60
CA THR A 63 -0.48 4.64 8.92
C THR A 63 -0.29 3.72 7.72
N MET A 64 0.84 3.84 7.00
CA MET A 64 1.23 2.92 5.94
C MET A 64 1.44 1.49 6.46
N ILE A 65 2.03 1.31 7.64
CA ILE A 65 2.21 0.00 8.27
C ILE A 65 0.85 -0.64 8.63
N TYR A 66 -0.08 0.12 9.19
CA TYR A 66 -1.44 -0.38 9.46
C TYR A 66 -2.16 -0.80 8.17
N GLY A 67 -2.01 -0.04 7.10
CA GLY A 67 -2.52 -0.39 5.77
C GLY A 67 -1.92 -1.70 5.22
N ALA A 68 -0.62 -1.92 5.42
CA ALA A 68 0.07 -3.14 5.00
C ALA A 68 -0.45 -4.38 5.77
N ILE A 69 -0.64 -4.26 7.09
CA ILE A 69 -1.22 -5.33 7.92
C ILE A 69 -2.64 -5.66 7.47
N ALA A 70 -3.47 -4.64 7.22
CA ALA A 70 -4.82 -4.83 6.72
C ALA A 70 -4.82 -5.56 5.36
N LEU A 71 -3.95 -5.17 4.43
CA LEU A 71 -3.83 -5.83 3.11
C LEU A 71 -3.38 -7.29 3.23
N ALA A 72 -2.50 -7.61 4.17
CA ALA A 72 -2.11 -8.99 4.46
C ALA A 72 -3.31 -9.82 4.96
N CYS A 73 -4.10 -9.28 5.90
CA CYS A 73 -5.33 -9.91 6.37
C CYS A 73 -6.36 -10.10 5.26
N TYR A 74 -6.51 -9.12 4.37
CA TYR A 74 -7.34 -9.23 3.16
C TYR A 74 -6.89 -10.41 2.28
N GLY A 75 -5.59 -10.50 1.97
CA GLY A 75 -5.05 -11.56 1.13
C GLY A 75 -5.28 -12.95 1.71
N VAL A 76 -5.07 -13.09 3.03
CA VAL A 76 -5.36 -14.35 3.75
C VAL A 76 -6.85 -14.68 3.72
N ALA A 77 -7.72 -13.70 3.95
CA ALA A 77 -9.16 -13.88 3.91
C ALA A 77 -9.65 -14.30 2.52
N VAL A 78 -9.18 -13.65 1.45
CA VAL A 78 -9.49 -14.02 0.06
C VAL A 78 -9.03 -15.45 -0.22
N CYS A 79 -7.78 -15.80 0.12
CA CYS A 79 -7.25 -17.15 -0.09
C CYS A 79 -8.09 -18.20 0.64
N HIS A 80 -8.43 -17.94 1.91
CA HIS A 80 -9.21 -18.86 2.72
C HIS A 80 -10.64 -19.02 2.16
N LEU A 81 -11.26 -17.94 1.69
CA LEU A 81 -12.62 -17.94 1.16
C LEU A 81 -12.71 -18.64 -0.21
N LEU A 82 -11.68 -18.45 -1.05
CA LEU A 82 -11.59 -19.09 -2.37
C LEU A 82 -11.26 -20.59 -2.27
N MET A 83 -10.27 -20.97 -1.44
CA MET A 83 -9.85 -22.37 -1.32
C MET A 83 -10.78 -23.21 -0.44
N ARG A 84 -11.30 -22.66 0.66
CA ARG A 84 -12.05 -23.44 1.65
C ARG A 84 -13.55 -23.45 1.41
N PHE A 85 -14.11 -22.34 0.94
CA PHE A 85 -15.55 -22.21 0.70
C PHE A 85 -15.94 -22.31 -0.77
N ARG A 86 -14.95 -22.41 -1.69
CA ARG A 86 -15.13 -22.43 -3.16
C ARG A 86 -16.11 -21.37 -3.67
N LEU A 87 -16.10 -20.20 -3.02
CA LEU A 87 -16.93 -19.09 -3.46
C LEU A 87 -16.37 -18.53 -4.77
N GLY A 88 -17.25 -17.99 -5.61
CA GLY A 88 -16.83 -17.27 -6.81
C GLY A 88 -15.92 -16.09 -6.45
N ALA A 89 -15.04 -15.69 -7.38
CA ALA A 89 -14.07 -14.63 -7.15
C ALA A 89 -14.71 -13.30 -6.71
N LEU A 90 -15.88 -12.94 -7.27
CA LEU A 90 -16.62 -11.72 -6.94
C LEU A 90 -17.10 -11.64 -5.48
N PRO A 91 -17.89 -12.60 -4.96
CA PRO A 91 -18.32 -12.55 -3.57
C PRO A 91 -17.14 -12.68 -2.59
N ALA A 92 -16.09 -13.41 -2.97
CA ALA A 92 -14.92 -13.57 -2.12
C ALA A 92 -14.15 -12.26 -1.92
N THR A 93 -13.94 -11.48 -2.99
CA THR A 93 -13.24 -10.19 -2.90
C THR A 93 -14.07 -9.13 -2.20
N ILE A 94 -15.40 -9.10 -2.39
CA ILE A 94 -16.32 -8.17 -1.70
C ILE A 94 -16.33 -8.42 -0.19
N LEU A 95 -16.48 -9.67 0.25
CA LEU A 95 -16.46 -10.02 1.67
C LEU A 95 -15.10 -9.73 2.32
N ALA A 96 -14.01 -10.06 1.63
CA ALA A 96 -12.68 -9.73 2.13
C ALA A 96 -12.47 -8.22 2.21
N PHE A 97 -13.08 -7.42 1.33
CA PHE A 97 -12.96 -5.96 1.37
C PHE A 97 -13.56 -5.38 2.66
N ALA A 98 -14.66 -5.96 3.15
CA ALA A 98 -15.21 -5.61 4.45
C ALA A 98 -14.22 -5.95 5.59
N VAL A 99 -13.57 -7.11 5.54
CA VAL A 99 -12.52 -7.49 6.51
C VAL A 99 -11.36 -6.51 6.48
N TRP A 100 -10.93 -6.08 5.28
CA TRP A 100 -9.88 -5.08 5.12
C TRP A 100 -10.24 -3.76 5.80
N LEU A 101 -11.45 -3.23 5.56
CA LEU A 101 -11.91 -1.99 6.20
C LEU A 101 -11.99 -2.15 7.72
N VAL A 102 -12.54 -3.25 8.23
CA VAL A 102 -12.65 -3.51 9.67
C VAL A 102 -11.27 -3.53 10.33
N VAL A 103 -10.28 -4.20 9.71
CA VAL A 103 -8.92 -4.26 10.24
C VAL A 103 -8.22 -2.91 10.15
N ALA A 104 -8.33 -2.21 9.02
CA ALA A 104 -7.71 -0.91 8.82
C ALA A 104 -8.25 0.14 9.81
N PHE A 105 -9.58 0.27 9.91
CA PHE A 105 -10.20 1.19 10.85
C PHE A 105 -10.05 0.75 12.31
N GLY A 106 -10.03 -0.56 12.58
CA GLY A 106 -9.77 -1.09 13.93
C GLY A 106 -8.36 -0.76 14.41
N LEU A 107 -7.34 -0.95 13.57
CA LEU A 107 -5.95 -0.57 13.87
C LEU A 107 -5.79 0.94 13.98
N LEU A 108 -6.42 1.72 13.10
CA LEU A 108 -6.40 3.18 13.16
C LEU A 108 -7.09 3.70 14.44
N ALA A 109 -8.21 3.13 14.85
CA ALA A 109 -8.91 3.56 16.06
C ALA A 109 -8.17 3.15 17.35
N SER A 110 -7.46 2.02 17.33
CA SER A 110 -6.71 1.51 18.49
C SER A 110 -5.33 2.14 18.65
N PHE A 111 -4.63 2.44 17.55
CA PHE A 111 -3.25 2.96 17.57
C PHE A 111 -3.09 4.35 16.96
N GLY A 112 -4.02 4.81 16.12
CA GLY A 112 -4.00 6.16 15.55
C GLY A 112 -4.39 7.25 16.55
N GLY A 113 -4.94 6.91 17.70
CA GLY A 113 -5.12 7.84 18.83
C GLY A 113 -3.83 8.12 19.62
N ALA A 114 -2.72 7.43 19.31
CA ALA A 114 -1.43 7.56 20.00
C ALA A 114 -0.33 8.22 19.15
N ALA A 115 -0.67 8.72 17.95
CA ALA A 115 0.22 9.44 17.04
C ALA A 115 0.03 10.96 17.13
#